data_AF-A0A356FDV8-F1
#
_entry.id   AF-A0A356FDV8-F1
#
_cell.length_a   1.000
_cell.length_b   1.000
_cell.length_c   1.000
_cell.angle_alpha   90.00
_cell.angle_beta   90.00
_cell.angle_gamma   90.00
#
_symmetry.space_group_name_H-M   'P 1'
#
loop_
_entity.id
_entity.type
_entity.pdbx_description
1 polymer ?
#
loop_
_entity_poly.entity_id
_entity_poly.type
_entity_poly.pdbx_seq_one_letter_code
_entity_poly.pdbx_strand_id
1 'polypeptide(L)'
;MNSKTLLLLAFISGPLIPQVFSAEGQLSSFQGEAKFAIEGIYGKGRQPNVVVAMDGTVLATFVSGEALLVRRSEDGGKTWGAPIILGKYKHIFSGGGVTVDETSGGIFVFAEKYRWPANPPPPTVYQSGDHGRTWQVQETVIHPTKSGHRLTMHMAEHGITLRRGKHKGRLLRPARFYGKTGDRRENFPKMYNIAIYSDDGGKTWFPSSPFPVMGTGEGCVAELSDGRIYYDSRRHWDPPGSKYDRSMRWHAWSDDGGVTWKEPAISKVLPDGARGSIGGGSGCMAGLVRLPVKDRDILLYSSCDSQGGDRKDVSVWASFDGAKTWPVKRRVYKGP
;
A
#
# COMPACT_ATOMS: atom_id res chain seq x y z
N MET A 1 37.00 0.42 -63.18
CA MET A 1 37.26 0.69 -61.75
C MET A 1 35.92 1.07 -61.12
N ASN A 2 35.32 0.18 -60.33
CA ASN A 2 34.03 0.39 -59.68
C ASN A 2 34.26 1.01 -58.30
N SER A 3 33.91 2.29 -58.13
CA SER A 3 33.88 2.94 -56.82
C SER A 3 32.51 2.72 -56.18
N LYS A 4 32.46 1.90 -55.12
CA LYS A 4 31.29 1.81 -54.23
C LYS A 4 31.45 2.85 -53.13
N THR A 5 30.65 3.91 -53.16
CA THR A 5 30.54 4.88 -52.07
C THR A 5 29.67 4.29 -50.96
N LEU A 6 30.27 4.04 -49.80
CA LEU A 6 29.58 3.58 -48.59
C LEU A 6 29.09 4.82 -47.82
N LEU A 7 27.78 5.04 -47.73
CA LEU A 7 27.20 6.07 -46.86
C LEU A 7 27.10 5.52 -45.43
N LEU A 8 27.92 6.03 -44.52
CA LEU A 8 27.81 5.75 -43.08
C LEU A 8 26.81 6.77 -42.48
N LEU A 9 25.60 6.32 -42.14
CA LEU A 9 24.67 7.08 -41.31
C LEU A 9 25.07 6.90 -39.84
N ALA A 10 25.80 7.86 -39.30
CA ALA A 10 26.07 7.95 -37.87
C ALA A 10 24.82 8.48 -37.15
N PHE A 11 24.07 7.60 -36.48
CA PHE A 11 23.07 8.01 -35.50
C PHE A 11 23.81 8.52 -34.26
N ILE A 12 23.93 9.85 -34.15
CA ILE A 12 24.36 10.50 -32.91
C ILE A 12 23.14 10.48 -31.98
N SER A 13 23.00 9.42 -31.18
CA SER A 13 22.10 9.44 -30.04
C SER A 13 22.70 10.36 -28.99
N GLY A 14 22.28 11.62 -28.99
CA GLY A 14 22.54 12.52 -27.87
C GLY A 14 22.03 11.90 -26.56
N PRO A 15 22.67 12.18 -25.42
CA PRO A 15 22.18 11.68 -24.14
C PRO A 15 20.74 12.15 -23.95
N LEU A 16 19.81 11.20 -23.84
CA LEU A 16 18.46 11.45 -23.36
C LEU A 16 18.59 12.02 -21.96
N ILE A 17 18.52 13.35 -21.83
CA ILE A 17 18.33 14.00 -20.54
C ILE A 17 16.96 13.51 -20.07
N PRO A 18 16.86 12.72 -18.99
CA PRO A 18 15.56 12.29 -18.49
C PRO A 18 14.78 13.56 -18.16
N GLN A 19 13.64 13.77 -18.83
CA GLN A 19 12.69 14.79 -18.44
C GLN A 19 12.30 14.49 -16.99
N VAL A 20 12.72 15.36 -16.07
CA VAL A 20 12.29 15.30 -14.68
C VAL A 20 10.84 15.75 -14.66
N PHE A 21 9.91 14.82 -14.88
CA PHE A 21 8.50 15.09 -14.63
C PHE A 21 8.34 15.43 -13.14
N SER A 22 7.71 16.58 -12.86
CA SER A 22 7.26 16.86 -11.51
C SER A 22 6.31 15.75 -11.09
N ALA A 23 6.66 15.03 -10.02
CA ALA A 23 5.82 13.95 -9.49
C ALA A 23 4.47 14.46 -8.95
N GLU A 24 4.30 15.79 -8.84
CA GLU A 24 3.06 16.46 -8.46
C GLU A 24 2.57 17.42 -9.54
N GLY A 25 1.26 17.41 -9.78
CA GLY A 25 0.56 18.23 -10.76
C GLY A 25 -0.25 19.37 -10.12
N GLN A 26 -1.00 20.08 -10.97
CA GLN A 26 -1.91 21.13 -10.52
C GLN A 26 -3.21 20.55 -9.97
N LEU A 27 -3.90 21.29 -9.09
CA LEU A 27 -5.22 20.89 -8.58
C LEU A 27 -6.26 20.71 -9.69
N SER A 28 -6.15 21.49 -10.77
CA SER A 28 -7.05 21.45 -11.93
C SER A 28 -7.12 20.06 -12.57
N SER A 29 -6.06 19.25 -12.50
CA SER A 29 -6.05 17.86 -12.96
C SER A 29 -7.04 16.94 -12.22
N PHE A 30 -7.47 17.35 -11.02
CA PHE A 30 -8.43 16.63 -10.17
C PHE A 30 -9.79 17.32 -10.10
N GLN A 31 -9.98 18.42 -10.84
CA GLN A 31 -11.23 19.17 -10.89
C GLN A 31 -11.96 18.88 -12.19
N GLY A 32 -13.28 18.81 -12.11
CA GLY A 32 -14.14 18.53 -13.26
C GLY A 32 -15.50 17.99 -12.84
N GLU A 33 -16.26 17.54 -13.83
CA GLU A 33 -17.50 16.81 -13.57
C GLU A 33 -17.22 15.53 -12.78
N ALA A 34 -17.90 15.35 -11.66
CA ALA A 34 -17.73 14.17 -10.82
C ALA A 34 -18.22 12.92 -11.55
N LYS A 35 -17.34 11.92 -11.69
CA LYS A 35 -17.65 10.62 -12.30
C LYS A 35 -17.40 9.51 -11.28
N PHE A 36 -18.33 8.58 -11.20
CA PHE A 36 -18.21 7.41 -10.34
C PHE A 36 -18.79 6.19 -11.06
N ALA A 37 -18.01 5.14 -11.15
CA ALA A 37 -18.38 3.87 -11.74
C ALA A 37 -17.92 2.72 -10.83
N ILE A 38 -18.68 1.63 -10.84
CA ILE A 38 -18.33 0.39 -10.15
C ILE A 38 -18.29 -0.70 -11.21
N GLU A 39 -17.16 -1.37 -11.33
CA GLU A 39 -16.96 -2.48 -12.25
C GLU A 39 -16.32 -3.67 -11.51
N GLY A 40 -16.84 -4.87 -11.76
CA GLY A 40 -16.25 -6.11 -11.27
C GLY A 40 -15.12 -6.58 -12.18
N ILE A 41 -13.88 -6.29 -11.80
CA ILE A 41 -12.69 -6.66 -12.62
C ILE A 41 -12.12 -8.05 -12.29
N TYR A 42 -12.59 -8.68 -11.23
CA TYR A 42 -12.25 -10.04 -10.83
C TYR A 42 -13.49 -10.82 -10.41
N GLY A 43 -13.39 -12.15 -10.43
CA GLY A 43 -14.40 -13.05 -9.84
C GLY A 43 -14.25 -13.16 -8.32
N LYS A 44 -14.62 -14.33 -7.78
CA LYS A 44 -14.56 -14.60 -6.33
C LYS A 44 -13.13 -14.62 -5.82
N GLY A 45 -12.83 -13.79 -4.83
CA GLY A 45 -11.51 -13.72 -4.22
C GLY A 45 -11.42 -12.65 -3.14
N ARG A 46 -10.19 -12.25 -2.79
CA ARG A 46 -9.92 -11.24 -1.76
C ARG A 46 -8.55 -10.59 -1.98
N GLN A 47 -8.23 -9.67 -1.08
CA GLN A 47 -6.91 -9.01 -0.95
C GLN A 47 -6.57 -8.11 -2.14
N PRO A 48 -7.40 -7.08 -2.41
CA PRO A 48 -7.16 -6.15 -3.48
C PRO A 48 -6.01 -5.19 -3.14
N ASN A 49 -5.22 -4.82 -4.15
CA ASN A 49 -4.36 -3.65 -4.09
C ASN A 49 -4.36 -2.98 -5.47
N VAL A 50 -4.25 -1.65 -5.51
CA VAL A 50 -4.24 -0.87 -6.75
C VAL A 50 -3.11 0.14 -6.72
N VAL A 51 -2.37 0.23 -7.83
CA VAL A 51 -1.31 1.22 -8.04
C VAL A 51 -1.34 1.75 -9.46
N VAL A 52 -0.71 2.90 -9.68
CA VAL A 52 -0.53 3.49 -11.01
C VAL A 52 0.97 3.45 -11.34
N ALA A 53 1.33 2.81 -12.44
CA ALA A 53 2.69 2.78 -12.96
C ALA A 53 3.10 4.16 -13.51
N MET A 54 4.40 4.37 -13.69
CA MET A 54 4.94 5.66 -14.16
C MET A 54 4.47 6.07 -15.56
N ASP A 55 4.01 5.13 -16.39
CA ASP A 55 3.40 5.41 -17.70
C ASP A 55 1.88 5.69 -17.64
N GLY A 56 1.29 5.71 -16.44
CA GLY A 56 -0.15 5.89 -16.23
C GLY A 56 -0.96 4.59 -16.25
N THR A 57 -0.34 3.43 -16.50
CA THR A 57 -1.03 2.13 -16.44
C THR A 57 -1.54 1.88 -15.02
N VAL A 58 -2.83 1.56 -14.89
CA VAL A 58 -3.41 1.11 -13.60
C VAL A 58 -3.21 -0.39 -13.47
N LEU A 59 -2.66 -0.82 -12.33
CA LEU A 59 -2.49 -2.22 -11.98
C LEU A 59 -3.39 -2.54 -10.79
N ALA A 60 -4.22 -3.56 -10.94
CA ALA A 60 -4.98 -4.14 -9.84
C ALA A 60 -4.44 -5.54 -9.55
N THR A 61 -4.24 -5.85 -8.27
CA THR A 61 -3.81 -7.17 -7.81
C THR A 61 -4.92 -7.82 -6.99
N PHE A 62 -5.07 -9.15 -7.10
CA PHE A 62 -6.13 -9.87 -6.42
C PHE A 62 -5.81 -11.35 -6.26
N VAL A 63 -6.23 -11.95 -5.14
CA VAL A 63 -6.12 -13.41 -4.95
C VAL A 63 -7.45 -14.06 -5.28
N SER A 64 -7.43 -15.00 -6.23
CA SER A 64 -8.58 -15.81 -6.63
C SER A 64 -8.21 -17.29 -6.60
N GLY A 65 -8.88 -18.07 -5.75
CA GLY A 65 -8.51 -19.46 -5.49
C GLY A 65 -7.09 -19.57 -4.93
N GLU A 66 -6.22 -20.31 -5.63
CA GLU A 66 -4.81 -20.47 -5.29
C GLU A 66 -3.88 -19.63 -6.18
N ALA A 67 -4.39 -18.57 -6.83
CA ALA A 67 -3.62 -17.72 -7.72
C ALA A 67 -3.60 -16.26 -7.25
N LEU A 68 -2.42 -15.64 -7.26
CA LEU A 68 -2.24 -14.20 -7.19
C LEU A 68 -2.19 -13.64 -8.61
N LEU A 69 -3.11 -12.73 -8.90
CA LEU A 69 -3.36 -12.20 -10.23
C LEU A 69 -3.03 -10.71 -10.27
N VAL A 70 -2.62 -10.24 -11.45
CA VAL A 70 -2.54 -8.82 -11.81
C VAL A 70 -3.37 -8.59 -13.07
N ARG A 71 -4.14 -7.52 -13.10
CA ARG A 71 -4.76 -6.99 -14.31
C ARG A 71 -4.20 -5.60 -14.56
N ARG A 72 -4.09 -5.26 -15.85
CA ARG A 72 -3.57 -3.98 -16.33
C ARG A 72 -4.67 -3.22 -17.05
N SER A 73 -4.69 -1.91 -16.88
CA SER A 73 -5.50 -0.99 -17.66
C SER A 73 -4.64 0.16 -18.14
N GLU A 74 -4.61 0.38 -19.46
CA GLU A 74 -3.81 1.42 -20.11
C GLU A 74 -4.64 2.69 -20.43
N ASP A 75 -5.91 2.71 -20.00
CA ASP A 75 -6.87 3.80 -20.27
C ASP A 75 -7.48 4.41 -19.00
N GLY A 76 -6.75 4.30 -17.88
CA GLY A 76 -7.15 4.86 -16.59
C GLY A 76 -8.22 4.07 -15.84
N GLY A 77 -8.32 2.76 -16.11
CA GLY A 77 -9.25 1.85 -15.44
C GLY A 77 -10.57 1.62 -16.17
N LYS A 78 -10.73 2.08 -17.42
CA LYS A 78 -11.98 1.92 -18.20
C LYS A 78 -12.09 0.54 -18.83
N THR A 79 -10.97 -0.02 -19.29
CA THR A 79 -10.89 -1.38 -19.80
C THR A 79 -9.70 -2.11 -19.18
N TRP A 80 -9.84 -3.44 -19.05
CA TRP A 80 -8.86 -4.29 -18.36
C TRP A 80 -8.44 -5.46 -19.23
N GLY A 81 -7.13 -5.66 -19.34
CA GLY A 81 -6.56 -6.83 -20.00
C GLY A 81 -6.84 -8.15 -19.26
N ALA A 82 -6.46 -9.26 -19.91
CA ALA A 82 -6.51 -10.57 -19.29
C ALA A 82 -5.66 -10.64 -18.00
N PRO A 83 -6.06 -11.44 -17.00
CA PRO A 83 -5.28 -11.56 -15.77
C PRO A 83 -3.95 -12.27 -16.03
N ILE A 84 -2.86 -11.66 -15.53
CA ILE A 84 -1.52 -12.23 -15.46
C ILE A 84 -1.40 -12.98 -14.12
N ILE A 85 -0.97 -14.23 -14.14
CA ILE A 85 -0.74 -15.02 -12.92
C ILE A 85 0.70 -14.78 -12.46
N LEU A 86 0.87 -14.18 -11.29
CA LEU A 86 2.21 -14.03 -10.68
C LEU A 86 2.65 -15.31 -9.98
N GLY A 87 1.76 -15.88 -9.18
CA GLY A 87 2.01 -17.09 -8.42
C GLY A 87 0.77 -17.96 -8.33
N LYS A 88 0.96 -19.28 -8.36
CA LYS A 88 -0.12 -20.26 -8.18
C LYS A 88 0.34 -21.39 -7.26
N TYR A 89 -0.08 -21.32 -5.99
CA TYR A 89 0.24 -22.35 -5.02
C TYR A 89 -0.75 -22.35 -3.86
N LYS A 90 -0.87 -23.52 -3.22
CA LYS A 90 -1.74 -23.73 -2.08
C LYS A 90 -1.46 -22.74 -0.95
N HIS A 91 -2.52 -22.03 -0.57
CA HIS A 91 -2.51 -20.95 0.41
C HIS A 91 -1.67 -19.73 0.00
N ILE A 92 -1.57 -19.41 -1.29
CA ILE A 92 -1.03 -18.10 -1.70
C ILE A 92 -1.84 -16.97 -1.08
N PHE A 93 -1.14 -15.92 -0.69
CA PHE A 93 -1.72 -14.77 -0.02
C PHE A 93 -0.99 -13.52 -0.48
N SER A 94 -1.74 -12.49 -0.87
CA SER A 94 -1.17 -11.19 -1.18
C SER A 94 -0.73 -10.50 0.12
N GLY A 95 0.52 -10.06 0.14
CA GLY A 95 1.02 -9.14 1.16
C GLY A 95 0.42 -7.74 1.03
N GLY A 96 -0.34 -7.43 -0.03
CA GLY A 96 -0.63 -6.03 -0.34
C GLY A 96 0.68 -5.25 -0.45
N GLY A 97 0.70 -3.97 -0.05
CA GLY A 97 1.93 -3.19 -0.08
C GLY A 97 2.55 -3.11 -1.47
N VAL A 98 1.74 -3.22 -2.53
CA VAL A 98 2.24 -3.11 -3.89
C VAL A 98 2.89 -1.75 -4.00
N THR A 99 4.17 -1.74 -4.38
CA THR A 99 5.00 -0.54 -4.30
C THR A 99 5.50 -0.22 -5.69
N VAL A 100 5.29 1.01 -6.13
CA VAL A 100 5.92 1.54 -7.34
C VAL A 100 7.13 2.34 -6.88
N ASP A 101 8.31 1.94 -7.35
CA ASP A 101 9.52 2.75 -7.26
C ASP A 101 9.44 3.84 -8.32
N GLU A 102 9.11 5.05 -7.87
CA GLU A 102 8.93 6.20 -8.76
C GLU A 102 10.27 6.79 -9.24
N THR A 103 11.40 6.26 -8.77
CA THR A 103 12.73 6.65 -9.26
C THR A 103 13.15 5.83 -10.48
N SER A 104 12.79 4.54 -10.51
CA SER A 104 13.20 3.60 -11.57
C SER A 104 12.05 3.15 -12.47
N GLY A 105 10.80 3.29 -12.02
CA GLY A 105 9.61 2.72 -12.63
C GLY A 105 9.34 1.26 -12.27
N GLY A 106 10.18 0.65 -11.42
CA GLY A 106 10.02 -0.72 -10.94
C GLY A 106 8.77 -0.90 -10.08
N ILE A 107 8.11 -2.06 -10.18
CA ILE A 107 6.86 -2.35 -9.46
C ILE A 107 7.01 -3.67 -8.71
N PHE A 108 6.72 -3.67 -7.41
CA PHE A 108 6.91 -4.81 -6.51
C PHE A 108 5.57 -5.33 -5.99
N VAL A 109 5.36 -6.64 -6.11
CA VAL A 109 4.22 -7.36 -5.54
C VAL A 109 4.73 -8.45 -4.61
N PHE A 110 4.23 -8.46 -3.37
CA PHE A 110 4.66 -9.38 -2.31
C PHE A 110 3.66 -10.52 -2.17
N ALA A 111 4.11 -11.76 -2.37
CA ALA A 111 3.31 -12.95 -2.17
C ALA A 111 3.84 -13.79 -1.00
N GLU A 112 2.94 -14.20 -0.12
CA GLU A 112 3.25 -15.06 1.01
C GLU A 112 2.52 -16.39 0.92
N LYS A 113 3.06 -17.40 1.60
CA LYS A 113 2.35 -18.64 1.88
C LYS A 113 1.64 -18.54 3.22
N TYR A 114 0.32 -18.47 3.17
CA TYR A 114 -0.51 -18.26 4.34
C TYR A 114 -0.68 -19.52 5.16
N ARG A 115 0.00 -19.55 6.32
CA ARG A 115 -0.24 -20.52 7.40
C ARG A 115 -0.23 -19.89 8.80
N TRP A 116 -0.39 -18.56 8.88
CA TRP A 116 -0.26 -17.80 10.12
C TRP A 116 0.95 -18.20 10.98
N PRO A 117 2.13 -18.48 10.38
CA PRO A 117 3.22 -19.02 11.16
C PRO A 117 3.74 -17.95 12.12
N ALA A 118 4.07 -18.37 13.33
CA ALA A 118 4.90 -17.61 14.27
C ALA A 118 6.18 -17.05 13.64
N ASN A 119 6.69 -17.77 12.62
CA ASN A 119 7.90 -17.46 11.90
C ASN A 119 7.64 -17.61 10.39
N PRO A 120 7.18 -16.54 9.71
CA PRO A 120 6.91 -16.60 8.29
C PRO A 120 8.19 -16.88 7.49
N PRO A 121 8.13 -17.75 6.46
CA PRO A 121 9.19 -17.79 5.47
C PRO A 121 9.26 -16.43 4.75
N PRO A 122 10.41 -16.07 4.16
CA PRO A 122 10.49 -14.88 3.32
C PRO A 122 9.41 -14.89 2.23
N PRO A 123 8.78 -13.74 1.92
CA PRO A 123 7.83 -13.65 0.82
C PRO A 123 8.53 -13.88 -0.52
N THR A 124 7.78 -14.33 -1.51
CA THR A 124 8.18 -14.19 -2.91
C THR A 124 7.89 -12.76 -3.35
N VAL A 125 8.91 -12.05 -3.83
CA VAL A 125 8.76 -10.69 -4.37
C VAL A 125 8.78 -10.78 -5.89
N TYR A 126 7.68 -10.41 -6.51
CA TYR A 126 7.58 -10.27 -7.96
C TYR A 126 7.87 -8.83 -8.34
N GLN A 127 8.74 -8.64 -9.32
CA GLN A 127 9.10 -7.34 -9.85
C GLN A 127 8.71 -7.25 -11.33
N SER A 128 8.16 -6.10 -11.73
CA SER A 128 8.05 -5.70 -13.12
C SER A 128 8.89 -4.45 -13.36
N GLY A 129 9.68 -4.45 -14.45
CA GLY A 129 10.43 -3.29 -14.94
C GLY A 129 9.82 -2.63 -16.17
N ASP A 130 8.64 -3.08 -16.61
CA ASP A 130 8.01 -2.70 -17.88
C ASP A 130 6.54 -2.31 -17.72
N HIS A 131 6.23 -1.65 -16.60
CA HIS A 131 4.90 -1.15 -16.24
C HIS A 131 3.85 -2.27 -16.14
N GLY A 132 4.25 -3.38 -15.54
CA GLY A 132 3.40 -4.51 -15.20
C GLY A 132 3.15 -5.50 -16.34
N ARG A 133 3.82 -5.38 -17.49
CA ARG A 133 3.61 -6.28 -18.65
C ARG A 133 4.21 -7.65 -18.41
N THR A 134 5.45 -7.71 -17.93
CA THR A 134 6.13 -8.93 -17.55
C THR A 134 6.60 -8.86 -16.10
N TRP A 135 6.73 -10.04 -15.48
CA TRP A 135 7.05 -10.18 -14.07
C TRP A 135 8.08 -11.27 -13.87
N GLN A 136 9.03 -11.00 -12.99
CA GLN A 136 10.06 -11.95 -12.58
C GLN A 136 10.15 -12.00 -11.05
N VAL A 137 10.64 -13.11 -10.50
CA VAL A 137 10.98 -13.15 -9.07
C VAL A 137 12.25 -12.34 -8.86
N GLN A 138 12.21 -11.38 -7.95
CA GLN A 138 13.37 -10.63 -7.52
C GLN A 138 13.96 -11.26 -6.25
N GLU A 139 15.26 -11.57 -6.30
CA GLU A 139 15.99 -11.91 -5.10
C GLU A 139 15.99 -10.72 -4.13
N THR A 140 15.42 -10.94 -2.95
CA THR A 140 15.16 -9.89 -1.97
C THR A 140 15.52 -10.36 -0.57
N VAL A 141 16.25 -9.54 0.17
CA VAL A 141 16.56 -9.75 1.58
C VAL A 141 15.67 -8.86 2.44
N ILE A 142 14.89 -9.45 3.34
CA ILE A 142 14.11 -8.71 4.34
C ILE A 142 14.69 -9.00 5.72
N HIS A 143 15.28 -7.99 6.35
CA HIS A 143 15.91 -8.14 7.66
C HIS A 143 14.87 -8.30 8.78
N PRO A 144 15.15 -9.15 9.79
CA PRO A 144 14.34 -9.17 11.00
C PRO A 144 14.53 -7.86 11.79
N THR A 145 13.60 -7.59 12.72
CA THR A 145 13.77 -6.48 13.67
C THR A 145 15.02 -6.68 14.53
N LYS A 146 15.47 -5.62 15.23
CA LYS A 146 16.57 -5.70 16.21
C LYS A 146 16.34 -6.78 17.28
N SER A 147 15.08 -7.08 17.61
CA SER A 147 14.69 -8.14 18.55
C SER A 147 14.54 -9.52 17.91
N GLY A 148 14.97 -9.68 16.65
CA GLY A 148 14.91 -10.94 15.91
C GLY A 148 13.54 -11.31 15.37
N HIS A 149 12.51 -10.47 15.56
CA HIS A 149 11.18 -10.75 15.02
C HIS A 149 11.18 -10.73 13.49
N ARG A 150 10.70 -11.83 12.88
CA ARG A 150 10.42 -11.89 11.45
C ARG A 150 9.07 -11.26 11.15
N LEU A 151 9.04 -10.48 10.07
CA LEU A 151 7.86 -9.75 9.66
C LEU A 151 7.06 -10.53 8.63
N THR A 152 5.75 -10.32 8.65
CA THR A 152 4.85 -10.71 7.58
C THR A 152 4.49 -9.49 6.75
N MET A 153 4.32 -9.73 5.47
CA MET A 153 3.84 -8.74 4.53
C MET A 153 2.33 -8.56 4.61
N HIS A 154 1.57 -9.44 5.29
CA HIS A 154 0.11 -9.51 5.36
C HIS A 154 -0.68 -8.21 5.06
N MET A 155 -1.34 -8.23 3.90
CA MET A 155 -2.36 -7.29 3.39
C MET A 155 -2.27 -5.86 3.91
N ALA A 156 -1.15 -5.18 3.66
CA ALA A 156 -1.05 -3.74 3.83
C ALA A 156 -1.70 -3.00 2.65
N GLU A 157 -2.06 -1.74 2.83
CA GLU A 157 -2.34 -0.89 1.67
C GLU A 157 -1.06 -0.67 0.83
N HIS A 158 -1.16 -0.06 -0.35
CA HIS A 158 -0.01 0.19 -1.23
C HIS A 158 1.18 0.84 -0.50
N GLY A 159 2.39 0.52 -0.95
CA GLY A 159 3.61 1.20 -0.51
C GLY A 159 3.80 2.53 -1.23
N ILE A 160 4.78 3.32 -0.79
CA ILE A 160 5.10 4.64 -1.36
C ILE A 160 6.59 4.75 -1.68
N THR A 161 6.92 5.59 -2.66
CA THR A 161 8.27 6.14 -2.83
C THR A 161 8.31 7.51 -2.16
N LEU A 162 9.26 7.74 -1.25
CA LEU A 162 9.43 9.05 -0.63
C LEU A 162 9.96 10.05 -1.66
N ARG A 163 9.34 11.21 -1.74
CA ARG A 163 9.65 12.25 -2.72
C ARG A 163 10.45 13.40 -2.12
N ARG A 164 10.57 13.45 -0.78
CA ARG A 164 11.07 14.63 -0.05
C ARG A 164 12.18 14.31 0.93
N GLY A 165 12.91 15.35 1.32
CA GLY A 165 13.93 15.30 2.36
C GLY A 165 15.12 14.39 2.04
N LYS A 166 15.86 14.03 3.10
CA LYS A 166 17.10 13.24 3.03
C LYS A 166 16.89 11.83 2.46
N HIS A 167 15.68 11.29 2.58
CA HIS A 167 15.33 9.92 2.20
C HIS A 167 14.55 9.85 0.87
N LYS A 168 14.59 10.91 0.06
CA LYS A 168 13.99 10.90 -1.28
C LYS A 168 14.48 9.69 -2.09
N GLY A 169 13.55 8.94 -2.67
CA GLY A 169 13.78 7.70 -3.42
C GLY A 169 13.63 6.42 -2.60
N ARG A 170 13.54 6.52 -1.27
CA ARG A 170 13.26 5.37 -0.40
C ARG A 170 11.89 4.77 -0.72
N LEU A 171 11.85 3.44 -0.84
CA LEU A 171 10.61 2.69 -0.84
C LEU A 171 10.17 2.43 0.61
N LEU A 172 8.88 2.60 0.91
CA LEU A 172 8.33 2.37 2.24
C LEU A 172 6.97 1.68 2.13
N ARG A 173 6.76 0.61 2.90
CA ARG A 173 5.44 -0.02 3.04
C ARG A 173 5.13 -0.44 4.48
N PRO A 174 3.86 -0.38 4.92
CA PRO A 174 3.43 -0.94 6.21
C PRO A 174 3.69 -2.44 6.21
N ALA A 175 4.04 -3.09 7.31
CA ALA A 175 4.21 -4.53 7.52
C ALA A 175 3.77 -4.91 8.94
N ARG A 176 3.82 -6.20 9.30
CA ARG A 176 3.27 -6.64 10.59
C ARG A 176 4.12 -7.70 11.27
N PHE A 177 3.99 -7.77 12.59
CA PHE A 177 4.44 -8.89 13.40
C PHE A 177 3.24 -9.57 14.08
N TYR A 178 3.12 -10.89 13.90
CA TYR A 178 2.01 -11.70 14.43
C TYR A 178 2.25 -12.31 15.82
N GLY A 179 3.38 -12.03 16.46
CA GLY A 179 3.73 -12.69 17.72
C GLY A 179 4.24 -14.12 17.52
N LYS A 180 4.76 -14.71 18.60
CA LYS A 180 5.48 -15.99 18.60
C LYS A 180 4.61 -17.23 18.34
N THR A 181 3.28 -17.13 18.31
CA THR A 181 2.39 -18.27 17.96
C THR A 181 1.43 -17.94 16.81
N GLY A 182 1.68 -16.84 16.09
CA GLY A 182 0.92 -16.44 14.91
C GLY A 182 -0.47 -15.84 15.21
N ASP A 183 -1.38 -16.05 14.25
CA ASP A 183 -2.79 -15.62 14.09
C ASP A 183 -3.76 -15.85 15.27
N ARG A 184 -3.32 -15.88 16.53
CA ARG A 184 -4.10 -16.42 17.65
C ARG A 184 -4.56 -15.36 18.63
N ARG A 185 -5.75 -15.53 19.19
CA ARG A 185 -6.38 -14.54 20.08
C ARG A 185 -5.52 -14.20 21.30
N GLU A 186 -4.79 -15.18 21.85
CA GLU A 186 -3.85 -14.93 22.96
C GLU A 186 -2.65 -14.05 22.58
N ASN A 187 -2.32 -13.94 21.29
CA ASN A 187 -1.25 -13.10 20.78
C ASN A 187 -1.70 -11.72 20.37
N PHE A 188 -3.00 -11.46 20.21
CA PHE A 188 -3.50 -10.16 19.77
C PHE A 188 -2.88 -8.98 20.57
N PRO A 189 -2.73 -9.03 21.91
CA PRO A 189 -2.07 -7.97 22.67
C PRO A 189 -0.56 -7.78 22.38
N LYS A 190 0.07 -8.75 21.70
CA LYS A 190 1.51 -8.81 21.39
C LYS A 190 1.81 -8.57 19.91
N MET A 191 0.78 -8.47 19.08
CA MET A 191 0.93 -8.12 17.67
C MET A 191 1.20 -6.64 17.52
N TYR A 192 1.90 -6.25 16.47
CA TYR A 192 2.04 -4.85 16.12
C TYR A 192 2.26 -4.65 14.63
N ASN A 193 1.84 -3.48 14.18
CA ASN A 193 2.25 -2.92 12.91
C ASN A 193 3.66 -2.37 12.98
N ILE A 194 4.30 -2.33 11.83
CA ILE A 194 5.63 -1.79 11.60
C ILE A 194 5.66 -1.30 10.15
N ALA A 195 6.70 -0.61 9.71
CA ALA A 195 6.97 -0.46 8.28
C ALA A 195 8.31 -1.11 7.91
N ILE A 196 8.48 -1.47 6.65
CA ILE A 196 9.78 -1.80 6.08
C ILE A 196 10.14 -0.79 4.99
N TYR A 197 11.43 -0.51 4.86
CA TYR A 197 11.94 0.41 3.85
C TYR A 197 13.14 -0.15 3.10
N SER A 198 13.33 0.30 1.86
CA SER A 198 14.47 -0.03 1.01
C SER A 198 15.00 1.23 0.34
N ASP A 199 16.33 1.36 0.32
CA ASP A 199 17.06 2.46 -0.32
C ASP A 199 17.86 1.98 -1.56
N ASP A 200 17.68 0.72 -1.99
CA ASP A 200 18.50 0.06 -3.02
C ASP A 200 17.67 -0.59 -4.15
N GLY A 201 16.51 0.00 -4.46
CA GLY A 201 15.60 -0.49 -5.50
C GLY A 201 14.90 -1.79 -5.11
N GLY A 202 14.59 -1.96 -3.81
CA GLY A 202 13.83 -3.10 -3.30
C GLY A 202 14.64 -4.38 -3.12
N LYS A 203 15.97 -4.35 -3.21
CA LYS A 203 16.83 -5.54 -3.05
C LYS A 203 16.98 -5.91 -1.58
N THR A 204 17.14 -4.91 -0.72
CA THR A 204 17.29 -5.08 0.73
C THR A 204 16.26 -4.22 1.45
N TRP A 205 15.52 -4.83 2.37
CA TRP A 205 14.52 -4.16 3.19
C TRP A 205 14.86 -4.23 4.67
N PHE A 206 14.78 -3.08 5.32
CA PHE A 206 15.01 -2.93 6.75
C PHE A 206 13.72 -2.60 7.49
N PRO A 207 13.52 -3.17 8.69
CA PRO A 207 12.41 -2.81 9.55
C PRO A 207 12.62 -1.42 10.17
N SER A 208 11.55 -0.65 10.23
CA SER A 208 11.43 0.53 11.10
C SER A 208 11.29 0.10 12.57
N SER A 209 11.15 1.08 13.47
CA SER A 209 10.66 0.81 14.81
C SER A 209 9.21 0.31 14.75
N PRO A 210 8.74 -0.51 15.70
CA PRO A 210 7.33 -0.86 15.79
C PRO A 210 6.42 0.38 15.83
N PHE A 211 5.21 0.27 15.30
CA PHE A 211 4.14 1.21 15.58
C PHE A 211 3.99 1.31 17.12
N PRO A 212 3.80 2.52 17.69
CA PRO A 212 3.97 2.74 19.13
C PRO A 212 2.77 2.24 19.96
N VAL A 213 1.90 1.42 19.37
CA VAL A 213 0.75 0.77 20.01
C VAL A 213 0.68 -0.69 19.59
N MET A 214 0.61 -1.57 20.59
CA MET A 214 0.41 -3.01 20.39
C MET A 214 -1.04 -3.32 20.03
N GLY A 215 -1.32 -4.53 19.55
CA GLY A 215 -2.66 -4.91 19.12
C GLY A 215 -3.06 -4.30 17.78
N THR A 216 -2.09 -3.93 16.96
CA THR A 216 -2.32 -3.32 15.65
C THR A 216 -2.26 -4.36 14.51
N GLY A 217 -2.89 -4.03 13.38
CA GLY A 217 -2.94 -4.84 12.15
C GLY A 217 -2.98 -3.98 10.90
N GLU A 218 -3.36 -4.51 9.73
CA GLU A 218 -3.24 -3.89 8.39
C GLU A 218 -3.17 -2.35 8.36
N GLY A 219 -2.03 -1.84 7.87
CA GLY A 219 -1.69 -0.42 7.88
C GLY A 219 -1.68 0.24 6.50
N CYS A 220 -1.63 1.57 6.52
CA CYS A 220 -1.47 2.45 5.37
C CYS A 220 -0.47 3.57 5.70
N VAL A 221 0.24 4.10 4.70
CA VAL A 221 1.17 5.23 4.87
C VAL A 221 0.98 6.28 3.77
N ALA A 222 1.21 7.55 4.10
CA ALA A 222 1.25 8.65 3.14
C ALA A 222 2.31 9.69 3.55
N GLU A 223 3.18 10.07 2.61
CA GLU A 223 4.13 11.19 2.79
C GLU A 223 3.42 12.51 2.50
N LEU A 224 3.50 13.47 3.42
CA LEU A 224 2.93 14.82 3.31
C LEU A 224 3.87 15.77 2.57
N SER A 225 3.35 16.95 2.21
CA SER A 225 4.09 18.00 1.50
C SER A 225 5.31 18.54 2.25
N ASP A 226 5.29 18.43 3.59
CA ASP A 226 6.41 18.79 4.48
C ASP A 226 7.41 17.65 4.70
N GLY A 227 7.18 16.47 4.10
CA GLY A 227 8.04 15.29 4.23
C GLY A 227 7.77 14.42 5.46
N ARG A 228 6.85 14.81 6.36
CA ARG A 228 6.37 13.91 7.42
C ARG A 228 5.54 12.79 6.82
N ILE A 229 5.52 11.64 7.48
CA ILE A 229 4.75 10.47 7.04
C ILE A 229 3.63 10.21 8.05
N TYR A 230 2.40 10.16 7.56
CA TYR A 230 1.23 9.73 8.30
C TYR A 230 1.09 8.20 8.19
N TYR A 231 1.02 7.51 9.33
CA TYR A 231 0.74 6.08 9.39
C TYR A 231 -0.64 5.87 10.00
N ASP A 232 -1.58 5.32 9.22
CA ASP A 232 -2.89 4.87 9.67
C ASP A 232 -2.92 3.34 9.87
N SER A 233 -3.50 2.86 10.98
CA SER A 233 -3.33 1.50 11.45
C SER A 233 -4.62 0.89 11.98
N ARG A 234 -4.89 -0.37 11.58
CA ARG A 234 -6.00 -1.15 12.11
C ARG A 234 -5.82 -1.40 13.60
N ARG A 235 -6.91 -1.30 14.33
CA ARG A 235 -7.02 -1.67 15.74
C ARG A 235 -7.50 -3.13 15.86
N HIS A 236 -6.58 -4.03 15.52
CA HIS A 236 -6.84 -5.48 15.53
C HIS A 236 -7.21 -6.04 16.91
N TRP A 237 -6.80 -5.33 17.97
CA TRP A 237 -7.12 -5.66 19.35
C TRP A 237 -7.47 -4.41 20.16
N ASP A 238 -8.51 -4.56 20.97
CA ASP A 238 -8.94 -3.58 21.96
C ASP A 238 -8.58 -4.07 23.37
N PRO A 239 -7.72 -3.36 24.12
CA PRO A 239 -7.43 -3.70 25.51
C PRO A 239 -8.69 -3.68 26.38
N PRO A 240 -8.90 -4.66 27.26
CA PRO A 240 -9.97 -4.60 28.27
C PRO A 240 -9.90 -3.29 29.06
N GLY A 241 -11.04 -2.62 29.21
CA GLY A 241 -11.12 -1.33 29.91
C GLY A 241 -10.57 -0.13 29.13
N SER A 242 -10.25 -0.26 27.83
CA SER A 242 -9.89 0.89 27.01
C SER A 242 -10.99 1.95 27.02
N LYS A 243 -10.59 3.20 27.27
CA LYS A 243 -11.48 4.37 27.21
C LYS A 243 -11.77 4.86 25.79
N TYR A 244 -11.08 4.29 24.80
CA TYR A 244 -11.19 4.73 23.41
C TYR A 244 -12.19 3.89 22.64
N ASP A 245 -12.95 4.54 21.75
CA ASP A 245 -13.84 3.87 20.81
C ASP A 245 -13.06 2.82 19.98
N ARG A 246 -13.50 1.56 20.09
CA ARG A 246 -12.91 0.39 19.41
C ARG A 246 -13.18 0.33 17.93
N SER A 247 -14.12 1.14 17.44
CA SER A 247 -14.46 1.23 16.02
C SER A 247 -13.61 2.22 15.25
N MET A 248 -12.53 2.77 15.85
CA MET A 248 -11.72 3.85 15.27
C MET A 248 -10.28 3.44 14.97
N ARG A 249 -9.71 4.02 13.92
CA ARG A 249 -8.32 3.80 13.50
C ARG A 249 -7.32 4.39 14.50
N TRP A 250 -6.16 3.74 14.61
CA TRP A 250 -4.96 4.36 15.18
C TRP A 250 -4.23 5.15 14.10
N HIS A 251 -3.55 6.22 14.49
CA HIS A 251 -2.55 6.86 13.64
C HIS A 251 -1.30 7.28 14.42
N ALA A 252 -0.20 7.47 13.70
CA ALA A 252 1.08 7.96 14.21
C ALA A 252 1.84 8.73 13.11
N TRP A 253 2.93 9.39 13.49
CA TRP A 253 3.72 10.25 12.60
C TRP A 253 5.18 9.82 12.55
N SER A 254 5.83 10.00 11.41
CA SER A 254 7.30 9.94 11.26
C SER A 254 7.82 11.25 10.67
N ASP A 255 8.95 11.71 11.18
CA ASP A 255 9.72 12.87 10.70
C ASP A 255 11.14 12.46 10.23
N ASP A 256 11.41 11.16 10.13
CA ASP A 256 12.73 10.57 9.86
C ASP A 256 12.72 9.57 8.67
N GLY A 257 11.80 9.78 7.72
CA GLY A 257 11.69 8.93 6.53
C GLY A 257 11.17 7.52 6.82
N GLY A 258 10.30 7.38 7.83
CA GLY A 258 9.60 6.15 8.17
C GLY A 258 10.39 5.19 9.05
N VAL A 259 11.43 5.67 9.75
CA VAL A 259 12.29 4.82 10.61
C VAL A 259 11.74 4.73 12.04
N THR A 260 11.15 5.81 12.56
CA THR A 260 10.47 5.84 13.87
C THR A 260 9.07 6.42 13.76
N TRP A 261 8.21 6.06 14.73
CA TRP A 261 6.81 6.43 14.76
C TRP A 261 6.47 7.05 16.11
N LYS A 262 5.86 8.24 16.08
CA LYS A 262 5.64 9.10 17.24
C LYS A 262 4.16 9.49 17.34
N GLU A 263 3.77 9.95 18.53
CA GLU A 263 2.45 10.56 18.79
C GLU A 263 1.26 9.67 18.38
N PRO A 264 1.15 8.43 18.88
CA PRO A 264 -0.02 7.61 18.61
C PRO A 264 -1.30 8.26 19.12
N ALA A 265 -2.31 8.32 18.26
CA ALA A 265 -3.64 8.80 18.62
C ALA A 265 -4.74 8.01 17.92
N ILE A 266 -5.91 7.96 18.56
CA ILE A 266 -7.14 7.41 17.96
C ILE A 266 -7.78 8.49 17.10
N SER A 267 -8.10 8.14 15.86
CA SER A 267 -8.88 9.02 14.99
C SER A 267 -10.26 9.26 15.59
N LYS A 268 -10.73 10.52 15.56
CA LYS A 268 -12.09 10.88 15.96
C LYS A 268 -13.10 10.77 14.81
N VAL A 269 -12.63 10.48 13.59
CA VAL A 269 -13.48 10.49 12.38
C VAL A 269 -13.37 9.21 11.56
N LEU A 270 -12.17 8.62 11.45
CA LEU A 270 -11.93 7.47 10.57
C LEU A 270 -12.31 6.14 11.24
N PRO A 271 -13.31 5.41 10.71
CA PRO A 271 -13.70 4.11 11.22
C PRO A 271 -12.66 3.05 10.91
N ASP A 272 -12.45 2.12 11.83
CA ASP A 272 -11.76 0.86 11.61
C ASP A 272 -12.68 -0.21 11.03
N GLY A 273 -13.45 0.15 10.00
CA GLY A 273 -14.48 -0.70 9.42
C GLY A 273 -15.83 -0.63 10.14
N ALA A 274 -16.63 -1.69 10.00
CA ALA A 274 -17.97 -1.79 10.56
C ALA A 274 -18.01 -1.55 12.08
N ARG A 275 -18.86 -0.64 12.55
CA ARG A 275 -18.87 -0.10 13.92
C ARG A 275 -19.16 -1.16 14.99
N GLY A 276 -20.05 -2.09 14.65
CA GLY A 276 -20.43 -3.20 15.50
C GLY A 276 -19.51 -4.41 15.39
N SER A 277 -18.42 -4.35 14.59
CA SER A 277 -17.44 -5.44 14.47
C SER A 277 -16.54 -5.48 15.70
N ILE A 278 -17.13 -5.92 16.82
CA ILE A 278 -16.57 -5.84 18.16
C ILE A 278 -16.25 -7.26 18.62
N GLY A 279 -14.95 -7.61 18.70
CA GLY A 279 -14.51 -8.94 19.11
C GLY A 279 -13.01 -9.15 18.96
N GLY A 280 -12.53 -10.36 19.28
CA GLY A 280 -11.14 -10.73 18.98
C GLY A 280 -10.92 -10.70 17.47
N GLY A 281 -10.05 -9.82 16.98
CA GLY A 281 -9.83 -9.60 15.55
C GLY A 281 -10.77 -8.55 14.95
N SER A 282 -11.18 -7.55 15.73
CA SER A 282 -11.93 -6.37 15.28
C SER A 282 -11.16 -5.58 14.22
N GLY A 283 -11.84 -4.67 13.53
CA GLY A 283 -11.18 -3.80 12.56
C GLY A 283 -11.23 -4.32 11.12
N CYS A 284 -10.83 -3.47 10.17
CA CYS A 284 -10.71 -3.82 8.76
C CYS A 284 -9.48 -3.16 8.14
N MET A 285 -8.93 -3.74 7.07
CA MET A 285 -8.04 -2.99 6.18
C MET A 285 -8.79 -1.79 5.60
N ALA A 286 -8.07 -0.71 5.34
CA ALA A 286 -8.57 0.51 4.74
C ALA A 286 -7.67 0.95 3.59
N GLY A 287 -8.22 1.73 2.66
CA GLY A 287 -7.43 2.41 1.63
C GLY A 287 -7.04 3.82 2.08
N LEU A 288 -5.85 4.27 1.71
CA LEU A 288 -5.36 5.62 1.96
C LEU A 288 -4.44 6.04 0.81
N VAL A 289 -4.68 7.21 0.25
CA VAL A 289 -3.80 7.81 -0.76
C VAL A 289 -3.73 9.32 -0.57
N ARG A 290 -2.54 9.90 -0.76
CA ARG A 290 -2.38 11.34 -0.92
C ARG A 290 -2.39 11.65 -2.42
N LEU A 291 -3.24 12.59 -2.83
CA LEU A 291 -3.26 13.04 -4.22
C LEU A 291 -1.95 13.79 -4.54
N PRO A 292 -1.30 13.52 -5.68
CA PRO A 292 -0.06 14.18 -6.08
C PRO A 292 -0.34 15.61 -6.59
N VAL A 293 -0.88 16.46 -5.72
CA VAL A 293 -1.16 17.87 -6.00
C VAL A 293 -0.08 18.72 -5.36
N LYS A 294 0.54 19.57 -6.16
CA LYS A 294 1.60 20.46 -5.73
C LYS A 294 1.10 21.38 -4.60
N ASP A 295 1.92 21.52 -3.56
CA ASP A 295 1.71 22.41 -2.41
C ASP A 295 0.40 22.17 -1.64
N ARG A 296 -0.18 20.96 -1.74
CA ARG A 296 -1.41 20.59 -1.04
C ARG A 296 -1.32 19.19 -0.45
N ASP A 297 -1.88 19.02 0.73
CA ASP A 297 -2.04 17.71 1.37
C ASP A 297 -3.51 17.30 1.34
N ILE A 298 -3.92 16.78 0.18
CA ILE A 298 -5.25 16.21 -0.02
C ILE A 298 -5.13 14.69 0.10
N LEU A 299 -5.78 14.10 1.10
CA LEU A 299 -5.77 12.67 1.33
C LEU A 299 -7.18 12.10 1.19
N LEU A 300 -7.26 10.92 0.59
CA LEU A 300 -8.49 10.13 0.51
C LEU A 300 -8.32 8.87 1.34
N TYR A 301 -9.29 8.60 2.22
CA TYR A 301 -9.38 7.38 3.00
C TYR A 301 -10.63 6.60 2.60
N SER A 302 -10.55 5.28 2.51
CA SER A 302 -11.73 4.43 2.22
C SER A 302 -11.84 3.23 3.15
N SER A 303 -13.06 2.98 3.63
CA SER A 303 -13.37 1.84 4.51
C SER A 303 -14.89 1.60 4.54
N CYS A 304 -15.31 0.49 5.18
CA CYS A 304 -16.71 0.26 5.53
C CYS A 304 -17.09 1.02 6.80
N ASP A 305 -18.36 1.42 6.95
CA ASP A 305 -18.82 2.26 8.07
C ASP A 305 -20.30 2.02 8.42
N SER A 306 -20.73 0.77 8.25
CA SER A 306 -22.01 0.29 8.74
C SER A 306 -22.07 0.31 10.27
N GLN A 307 -23.27 0.49 10.82
CA GLN A 307 -23.46 0.51 12.28
C GLN A 307 -23.35 -0.89 12.93
N GLY A 308 -23.70 -1.94 12.19
CA GLY A 308 -23.62 -3.34 12.65
C GLY A 308 -22.22 -3.94 12.51
N GLY A 309 -22.13 -5.27 12.62
CA GLY A 309 -20.88 -6.01 12.42
C GLY A 309 -20.51 -6.29 10.95
N ASP A 310 -21.47 -6.18 10.04
CA ASP A 310 -21.30 -6.50 8.62
C ASP A 310 -20.47 -5.42 7.92
N ARG A 311 -19.48 -5.80 7.10
CA ARG A 311 -18.66 -4.86 6.32
C ARG A 311 -19.44 -4.29 5.11
N LYS A 312 -20.29 -3.30 5.38
CA LYS A 312 -21.18 -2.60 4.43
C LYS A 312 -20.94 -1.09 4.48
N ASP A 313 -21.66 -0.34 3.65
CA ASP A 313 -21.59 1.13 3.56
C ASP A 313 -20.16 1.64 3.32
N VAL A 314 -19.48 1.04 2.33
CA VAL A 314 -18.17 1.50 1.88
C VAL A 314 -18.25 2.97 1.50
N SER A 315 -17.41 3.76 2.15
CA SER A 315 -17.40 5.21 2.08
C SER A 315 -15.98 5.72 1.84
N VAL A 316 -15.88 6.95 1.35
CA VAL A 316 -14.64 7.68 1.15
C VAL A 316 -14.68 8.96 1.99
N TRP A 317 -13.59 9.24 2.69
CA TRP A 317 -13.36 10.48 3.42
C TRP A 317 -12.26 11.27 2.74
N ALA A 318 -12.33 12.60 2.83
CA ALA A 318 -11.28 13.48 2.35
C ALA A 318 -10.77 14.40 3.45
N SER A 319 -9.44 14.53 3.50
CA SER A 319 -8.72 15.54 4.27
C SER A 319 -8.07 16.52 3.31
N PHE A 320 -8.00 17.80 3.70
CA PHE A 320 -7.39 18.88 2.92
C PHE A 320 -6.25 19.59 3.68
N ASP A 321 -5.88 19.06 4.84
CA ASP A 321 -4.95 19.67 5.80
C ASP A 321 -3.91 18.66 6.31
N GLY A 322 -3.60 17.64 5.52
CA GLY A 322 -2.63 16.61 5.87
C GLY A 322 -3.09 15.72 7.01
N ALA A 323 -4.30 15.15 6.89
CA ALA A 323 -4.91 14.20 7.82
C ALA A 323 -5.26 14.76 9.22
N LYS A 324 -5.15 16.08 9.44
CA LYS A 324 -5.53 16.70 10.72
C LYS A 324 -7.05 16.67 10.91
N THR A 325 -7.81 16.95 9.86
CA THR A 325 -9.27 16.87 9.84
C THR A 325 -9.79 16.14 8.60
N TRP A 326 -11.00 15.61 8.70
CA TRP A 326 -11.67 14.83 7.65
C TRP A 326 -13.11 15.33 7.45
N PRO A 327 -13.30 16.55 6.93
CA PRO A 327 -14.61 17.22 6.91
C PRO A 327 -15.61 16.63 5.90
N VAL A 328 -15.15 15.82 4.95
CA VAL A 328 -15.97 15.25 3.88
C VAL A 328 -16.03 13.74 4.02
N LYS A 329 -17.24 13.18 3.90
CA LYS A 329 -17.52 11.75 3.78
C LYS A 329 -18.59 11.54 2.72
N ARG A 330 -18.41 10.54 1.86
CA ARG A 330 -19.43 10.07 0.91
C ARG A 330 -19.49 8.54 0.89
N ARG A 331 -20.69 7.98 1.05
CA ARG A 331 -20.91 6.55 0.78
C ARG A 331 -20.84 6.31 -0.72
N VAL A 332 -19.97 5.40 -1.13
CA VAL A 332 -19.72 5.07 -2.54
C VAL A 332 -20.30 3.71 -2.92
N TYR A 333 -20.47 2.81 -1.96
CA TYR A 333 -21.10 1.52 -2.19
C TYR A 333 -21.81 1.02 -0.93
N LYS A 334 -23.09 0.69 -1.03
CA LYS A 334 -23.89 0.21 0.11
C LYS A 334 -23.37 -1.13 0.68
N GLY A 335 -22.60 -1.88 -0.10
CA GLY A 335 -22.26 -3.27 0.24
C GLY A 335 -23.36 -4.24 -0.22
N PRO A 336 -23.05 -5.55 -0.24
CA PRO A 336 -24.00 -6.60 -0.60
C PRO A 336 -25.18 -6.72 0.37
#